data_AF-A0A8B6BE75-F1
#
_entry.id   AF-A0A8B6BE75-F1
#
_cell.length_a   1.000
_cell.length_b   1.000
_cell.length_c   1.000
_cell.angle_alpha   90.00
_cell.angle_beta   90.00
_cell.angle_gamma   90.00
#
_symmetry.space_group_name_H-M   'P 1'
#
loop_
_entity.id
_entity.type
_entity.pdbx_description
1 polymer ?
#
loop_
_entity_poly.entity_id
_entity_poly.type
_entity_poly.pdbx_seq_one_letter_code
_entity_poly.pdbx_strand_id
1 'polypeptide(L)' 'MVSLHIYFNLTLQSTAQTCPSTHAKCRDGIQCFPLQSLCDGDTTYCRDQSDEDPDFCRGKG' A
#
# COMPACT_ATOMS: atom_id res chain seq x y z
N MET A 1 35.95 -1.18 -2.87
CA MET A 1 35.25 -0.88 -1.59
C MET A 1 34.08 0.02 -1.95
N VAL A 2 32.94 -0.54 -2.31
CA VAL A 2 31.79 0.27 -2.74
C VAL A 2 31.18 0.95 -1.53
N SER A 3 30.98 2.27 -1.64
CA SER A 3 30.57 3.18 -0.56
C SER A 3 29.26 2.75 0.07
N LEU A 4 29.18 2.78 1.40
CA LEU A 4 28.04 2.28 2.19
C LEU A 4 26.70 3.00 1.91
N HIS A 5 26.73 4.15 1.24
CA HIS A 5 25.53 4.87 0.77
C HIS A 5 24.92 4.30 -0.52
N ILE A 6 25.62 3.43 -1.24
CA ILE A 6 25.10 2.81 -2.47
C ILE A 6 24.18 1.62 -2.13
N TYR A 7 24.33 1.01 -0.94
CA TYR A 7 23.47 -0.09 -0.49
C TYR A 7 22.07 0.34 -0.03
N PHE A 8 21.79 1.63 0.11
CA PHE A 8 20.43 2.08 0.44
C PHE A 8 19.45 1.89 -0.73
N ASN A 9 19.95 1.69 -1.96
CA ASN A 9 19.12 1.62 -3.17
C ASN A 9 19.11 0.25 -3.86
N LEU A 10 19.75 -0.79 -3.31
CA LEU A 10 19.87 -2.08 -4.00
C LEU A 10 19.62 -3.32 -3.11
N THR A 11 18.56 -3.27 -2.30
CA THR A 11 17.90 -4.50 -1.83
C THR A 11 16.46 -4.55 -2.31
N LEU A 12 16.32 -5.08 -3.52
CA LEU A 12 15.25 -6.01 -3.87
C LEU A 12 13.81 -5.54 -3.55
N GLN A 13 13.22 -4.87 -4.53
CA GLN A 13 11.81 -4.96 -4.88
C GLN A 13 11.35 -6.45 -4.84
N SER A 14 10.92 -6.95 -3.69
CA SER A 14 10.73 -8.39 -3.46
C SER A 14 9.30 -8.73 -3.03
N THR A 15 8.57 -9.31 -3.98
CA THR A 15 7.48 -10.33 -3.91
C THR A 15 6.29 -10.23 -2.94
N ALA A 16 6.29 -9.31 -1.98
CA ALA A 16 5.12 -8.82 -1.29
C ALA A 16 5.54 -7.52 -0.62
N GLN A 17 5.34 -6.36 -1.27
CA GLN A 17 5.59 -5.07 -0.62
C GLN A 17 4.81 -5.03 0.70
N THR A 18 5.47 -5.19 1.84
CA THR A 18 4.80 -5.12 3.13
C THR A 18 4.48 -3.65 3.37
N CYS A 19 3.20 -3.30 3.40
CA CYS A 19 2.80 -1.94 3.76
C CYS A 19 3.17 -1.69 5.23
N PRO A 20 3.46 -0.44 5.62
CA PRO A 20 3.54 -0.06 7.02
C PRO A 20 2.30 -0.55 7.78
N SER A 21 2.41 -0.82 9.09
CA SER A 21 1.27 -1.26 9.90
C SER A 21 0.10 -0.27 9.93
N THR A 22 0.34 0.99 9.58
CA THR A 22 -0.68 2.05 9.47
C THR A 22 -1.31 2.15 8.08
N HIS A 23 -0.94 1.28 7.14
CA HIS A 23 -1.38 1.32 5.75
C HIS A 23 -1.99 -0.03 5.33
N ALA A 24 -3.05 0.06 4.52
CA ALA A 24 -3.58 -1.06 3.78
C ALA A 24 -2.93 -1.14 2.40
N LYS A 25 -3.06 -2.31 1.77
CA LYS A 25 -2.61 -2.56 0.41
C LYS A 25 -3.80 -2.57 -0.52
N CYS A 26 -3.69 -1.89 -1.65
CA CYS A 26 -4.70 -1.99 -2.71
C CYS A 26 -4.80 -3.42 -3.22
N ARG A 27 -5.93 -3.77 -3.85
CA ARG A 27 -6.17 -5.12 -4.38
C ARG A 27 -5.17 -5.51 -5.46
N ASP A 28 -4.66 -4.54 -6.24
CA ASP A 28 -3.55 -4.75 -7.18
C ASP A 28 -2.24 -5.22 -6.52
N GLY A 29 -2.10 -5.01 -5.20
CA GLY A 29 -0.92 -5.39 -4.43
C GLY A 29 0.31 -4.53 -4.69
N ILE A 30 0.17 -3.43 -5.42
CA ILE A 30 1.25 -2.53 -5.85
C ILE A 30 1.30 -1.30 -4.94
N GLN A 31 0.13 -0.75 -4.58
CA GLN A 31 0.02 0.51 -3.84
C GLN A 31 -0.35 0.26 -2.37
N CYS A 32 0.18 1.11 -1.50
CA CYS A 32 -0.16 1.16 -0.08
C CYS A 32 -0.81 2.52 0.21
N PHE A 33 -1.84 2.53 1.04
CA PHE A 33 -2.57 3.73 1.41
C PHE A 33 -2.93 3.75 2.90
N PRO A 34 -3.17 4.92 3.51
CA PRO A 34 -3.44 5.02 4.94
C PRO A 34 -4.72 4.28 5.35
N LEU A 35 -4.70 3.54 6.47
CA LEU A 35 -5.89 2.82 6.97
C LEU A 35 -7.07 3.75 7.30
N GLN A 36 -6.80 5.01 7.63
CA GLN A 36 -7.82 6.03 7.87
C GLN A 36 -8.59 6.41 6.60
N SER A 37 -7.97 6.20 5.44
CA SER A 37 -8.50 6.51 4.12
C SER A 37 -9.16 5.30 3.46
N LEU A 38 -9.38 4.24 4.22
CA LEU A 38 -10.14 3.08 3.77
C LEU A 38 -11.63 3.35 3.99
N CYS A 39 -12.40 3.41 2.90
CA CYS A 39 -13.84 3.64 2.85
C CYS A 39 -14.23 5.04 3.34
N ASP A 40 -13.47 6.05 2.92
CA ASP A 40 -13.69 7.47 3.25
C ASP A 40 -14.42 8.25 2.13
N GLY A 41 -14.68 7.58 1.00
CA GLY A 41 -15.34 8.16 -0.18
C GLY A 41 -14.37 8.77 -1.19
N ASP A 42 -13.06 8.74 -0.94
CA ASP A 42 -12.02 9.17 -1.88
C ASP A 42 -11.40 7.96 -2.57
N THR A 43 -11.50 7.93 -3.91
CA THR A 43 -11.03 6.84 -4.77
C THR A 43 -9.63 7.08 -5.34
N THR A 44 -8.92 8.09 -4.85
CA THR A 44 -7.61 8.49 -5.38
C THR A 44 -6.44 7.72 -4.78
N TYR A 45 -6.65 6.97 -3.69
CA TYR A 45 -5.57 6.26 -3.01
C TYR A 45 -5.16 4.98 -3.72
N CYS A 46 -6.14 4.27 -4.29
CA CYS A 46 -5.90 3.11 -5.11
C CYS A 46 -6.22 3.38 -6.58
N ARG A 47 -5.27 3.08 -7.48
CA ARG A 47 -5.51 3.21 -8.93
C ARG A 47 -6.64 2.30 -9.42
N ASP A 48 -6.82 1.15 -8.77
CA ASP A 48 -7.92 0.22 -9.00
C ASP A 48 -9.18 0.55 -8.19
N GLN A 49 -9.19 1.66 -7.44
CA GLN A 49 -10.30 2.17 -6.62
C GLN A 49 -10.74 1.15 -5.55
N SER A 50 -9.84 0.24 -5.17
CA SER A 50 -10.13 -0.84 -4.22
C SER A 50 -10.17 -0.38 -2.76
N ASP A 51 -9.72 0.85 -2.50
CA ASP A 51 -9.89 1.61 -1.26
C ASP A 51 -11.37 1.86 -0.90
N GLU A 52 -12.25 1.94 -1.91
CA GLU A 52 -13.70 2.17 -1.76
C GLU A 52 -14.57 0.98 -2.19
N ASP A 53 -13.95 -0.18 -2.43
CA ASP A 53 -14.67 -1.37 -2.86
C ASP A 53 -15.47 -1.98 -1.67
N PRO A 54 -16.77 -2.31 -1.84
CA PRO A 54 -17.59 -2.83 -0.76
C PRO A 54 -17.07 -4.12 -0.12
N ASP A 55 -16.36 -4.98 -0.87
CA ASP A 55 -15.76 -6.18 -0.30
C ASP A 55 -14.53 -5.85 0.57
N PHE A 56 -13.81 -4.76 0.26
CA PHE A 56 -12.72 -4.22 1.08
C PHE A 56 -13.24 -3.48 2.33
N CYS A 57 -14.41 -2.85 2.21
CA CYS A 57 -15.06 -2.13 3.30
C CYS A 57 -15.78 -3.02 4.32
N ARG A 58 -15.86 -4.34 4.08
CA ARG A 58 -16.46 -5.28 5.02
C ARG A 58 -15.68 -5.32 6.33
N GLY A 59 -16.20 -4.65 7.36
CA GLY A 59 -15.63 -4.61 8.70
C GLY A 59 -15.30 -3.21 9.22
N LYS A 60 -15.45 -2.16 8.40
CA LYS A 60 -15.41 -0.75 8.82
C LYS A 60 -16.79 -0.24 9.29
N GLY A 61 -17.48 -1.04 10.11
CA GLY A 61 -18.79 -0.73 10.70
C GLY A 61 -18.74 -0.57 12.20
#